data_AF-A0A1F8V3C2-F1
#
_entry.id   AF-A0A1F8V3C2-F1
#
_cell.length_a   1.000
_cell.length_b   1.000
_cell.length_c   1.000
_cell.angle_alpha   90.00
_cell.angle_beta   90.00
_cell.angle_gamma   90.00
#
_symmetry.space_group_name_H-M   'P 1'
#
loop_
_entity.id
_entity.type
_entity.pdbx_description
1 polymer ?
#
loop_
_entity_poly.entity_id
_entity_poly.type
_entity_poly.pdbx_seq_one_letter_code
_entity_poly.pdbx_strand_id
1 'polypeptide(L)'
;MRNKIPVKYLYNANPFYVYFKKHYCPDCKTLLKIDYDRKIVNIHTPKAKNYNFAIGVGDSYYKGNVEFRTGFFQCPKCNFKVNFDEMKKIEKSLKNST
;
A
#
# COMPACT_ATOMS: atom_id res chain seq x y z
N MET A 1 12.57 25.45 10.05
CA MET A 1 12.55 23.97 9.99
C MET A 1 11.25 23.53 9.32
N ARG A 2 11.28 22.77 8.21
CA ARG A 2 10.05 22.15 7.68
C ARG A 2 9.62 21.08 8.69
N ASN A 3 8.44 21.22 9.29
CA ASN A 3 7.82 20.15 10.09
C ASN A 3 7.70 18.91 9.20
N LYS A 4 8.56 17.92 9.41
CA LYS A 4 8.46 16.62 8.76
C LYS A 4 7.31 15.87 9.42
N ILE A 5 6.21 15.70 8.69
CA ILE A 5 5.10 14.85 9.12
C ILE A 5 5.62 13.40 9.13
N PRO A 6 5.45 12.64 10.22
CA PRO A 6 5.83 11.24 10.27
C PRO A 6 5.07 10.43 9.21
N VAL A 7 5.77 9.50 8.55
CA VAL A 7 5.22 8.65 7.50
C VAL A 7 5.10 7.22 8.01
N LYS A 8 3.92 6.61 7.88
CA LYS A 8 3.67 5.20 8.19
C LYS A 8 3.22 4.46 6.94
N TYR A 9 3.98 3.44 6.55
CA TYR A 9 3.62 2.55 5.44
C TYR A 9 2.68 1.44 5.94
N LEU A 10 1.61 1.22 5.20
CA LEU A 10 0.67 0.11 5.43
C LEU A 10 1.09 -1.05 4.53
N TYR A 11 1.79 -2.03 5.13
CA TYR A 11 2.21 -3.25 4.45
C TYR A 11 1.19 -4.35 4.71
N ASN A 12 0.39 -4.68 3.70
CA ASN A 12 -0.54 -5.80 3.78
C ASN A 12 -0.01 -7.06 3.07
N ALA A 13 1.14 -6.95 2.39
CA ALA A 13 1.74 -8.04 1.63
C ALA A 13 3.22 -8.25 1.99
N ASN A 14 3.69 -9.49 1.79
CA ASN A 14 5.07 -9.87 2.04
C ASN A 14 6.03 -9.01 1.17
N PRO A 15 7.06 -8.36 1.75
CA PRO A 15 8.03 -7.56 1.00
C PRO A 15 8.67 -8.30 -0.19
N PHE A 16 8.92 -9.61 -0.05
CA PHE A 16 9.48 -10.39 -1.16
C PHE A 16 8.53 -10.49 -2.34
N TYR A 17 7.24 -10.64 -2.07
CA TYR A 17 6.21 -10.62 -3.10
C TYR A 17 6.17 -9.24 -3.75
N VAL A 18 6.12 -8.17 -2.98
CA VAL A 18 5.96 -6.81 -3.51
C VAL A 18 7.17 -6.35 -4.34
N TYR A 19 8.39 -6.57 -3.84
CA TYR A 19 9.60 -5.94 -4.40
C TYR A 19 10.44 -6.84 -5.31
N PHE A 20 10.46 -8.16 -5.08
CA PHE A 20 11.32 -9.07 -5.87
C PHE A 20 10.57 -9.83 -6.96
N LYS A 21 9.27 -10.08 -6.80
CA LYS A 21 8.48 -10.73 -7.84
C LYS A 21 8.08 -9.72 -8.92
N LYS A 22 8.18 -10.14 -10.19
CA LYS A 22 7.63 -9.37 -11.32
C LYS A 22 6.13 -9.59 -11.42
N HIS A 23 5.37 -8.50 -11.46
CA HIS A 23 3.92 -8.51 -11.63
C HIS A 23 3.54 -7.90 -12.96
N TYR A 24 2.64 -8.54 -13.70
CA TYR A 24 2.21 -8.08 -15.01
C TYR A 24 0.74 -7.72 -14.99
N CYS A 25 0.38 -6.66 -15.70
CA CYS A 25 -1.00 -6.24 -15.87
C CYS A 25 -1.81 -7.37 -16.51
N PRO A 26 -2.99 -7.74 -15.96
CA PRO A 26 -3.82 -8.79 -16.53
C PRO A 26 -4.27 -8.45 -17.95
N ASP A 27 -4.56 -7.16 -18.21
CA ASP A 27 -5.18 -6.67 -19.45
C ASP A 27 -4.16 -6.55 -20.59
N CYS A 28 -3.02 -5.89 -20.34
CA CYS A 28 -2.06 -5.54 -21.40
C CYS A 28 -0.67 -6.17 -21.24
N LYS A 29 -0.51 -7.06 -20.25
CA LYS A 29 0.74 -7.80 -19.94
C LYS A 29 1.97 -6.93 -19.67
N THR A 30 1.81 -5.62 -19.50
CA THR A 30 2.91 -4.70 -19.16
C THR A 30 3.30 -4.88 -17.69
N LEU A 31 4.61 -4.79 -17.38
CA LEU A 31 5.12 -4.85 -16.01
C LEU A 31 4.50 -3.74 -15.15
N LEU A 32 3.92 -4.12 -14.01
CA LEU A 32 3.36 -3.20 -13.04
C LEU A 32 4.47 -2.52 -12.23
N LYS A 33 4.20 -1.28 -11.81
CA LYS A 33 5.06 -0.52 -10.89
C LYS A 33 4.37 -0.39 -9.54
N ILE A 34 5.14 -0.20 -8.49
CA ILE A 34 4.62 0.10 -7.16
C ILE A 34 4.36 1.61 -7.07
N ASP A 35 3.20 1.99 -6.56
CA ASP A 35 2.87 3.36 -6.19
C ASP A 35 2.15 3.40 -4.84
N TYR A 36 1.96 4.59 -4.28
CA TYR A 36 1.44 4.78 -2.92
C TYR A 36 0.36 5.85 -2.87
N ASP A 37 -0.81 5.46 -2.34
CA ASP A 37 -1.83 6.41 -1.96
C ASP A 37 -1.44 7.04 -0.63
N ARG A 38 -1.43 8.37 -0.59
CA ARG A 38 -1.00 9.16 0.57
C ARG A 38 -2.22 9.77 1.25
N LYS A 39 -2.37 9.51 2.55
CA LYS A 39 -3.43 10.12 3.36
C LYS A 39 -2.84 10.68 4.65
N ILE A 40 -2.99 11.98 4.85
CA ILE A 40 -2.63 12.61 6.12
C ILE A 40 -3.84 12.54 7.05
N VAL A 41 -3.66 11.92 8.22
CA VAL A 41 -4.71 11.75 9.22
C VAL A 41 -4.22 12.30 10.54
N ASN A 42 -5.05 13.13 11.17
CA ASN A 42 -4.80 13.62 12.52
C ASN A 42 -5.48 12.69 13.54
N ILE A 43 -4.74 12.29 14.58
CA ILE A 43 -5.23 11.39 15.63
C ILE A 43 -6.50 11.91 16.35
N HIS A 44 -6.71 13.23 16.40
CA HIS A 44 -7.87 13.83 17.07
C HIS A 44 -9.13 13.91 16.19
N THR A 45 -9.09 13.38 14.96
CA THR A 45 -10.25 13.41 14.05
C THR A 45 -11.06 12.11 14.12
N PRO A 46 -12.38 12.13 13.82
CA PRO A 46 -13.19 10.91 13.80
C PRO A 46 -12.66 9.83 12.83
N LYS A 47 -11.99 10.26 11.75
CA LYS A 47 -11.37 9.37 10.75
C LYS A 47 -10.21 8.56 11.33
N ALA A 48 -9.60 8.99 12.45
CA ALA A 48 -8.48 8.33 13.09
C ALA A 48 -8.79 6.90 13.55
N LYS A 49 -10.06 6.57 13.84
CA LYS A 49 -10.49 5.23 14.26
C LYS A 49 -10.14 4.12 13.25
N ASN A 50 -9.98 4.48 11.98
CA ASN A 50 -9.65 3.55 10.90
C ASN A 50 -8.14 3.41 10.67
N TYR A 51 -7.29 4.05 11.47
CA TYR A 51 -5.84 4.08 11.27
C TYR A 51 -5.11 3.71 12.56
N ASN A 52 -4.08 2.89 12.43
CA ASN A 52 -3.25 2.52 13.57
C ASN A 52 -2.12 3.56 13.75
N PHE A 53 -2.19 4.36 14.81
CA PHE A 53 -1.16 5.35 15.18
C PHE A 53 -0.02 4.79 16.05
N ALA A 54 -0.06 3.50 16.44
CA ALA A 54 1.00 2.88 17.24
C ALA A 54 2.33 2.80 16.48
N ILE A 55 3.43 2.92 17.21
CA ILE A 55 4.80 2.85 16.72
C ILE A 55 5.39 1.51 17.19
N GLY A 56 5.41 0.52 16.30
CA GLY A 56 5.97 -0.81 16.59
C GLY A 56 5.10 -1.63 17.56
N VAL A 57 5.78 -2.51 18.32
CA VAL A 57 5.17 -3.39 19.33
C VAL A 57 5.43 -2.76 20.70
N GLY A 58 4.57 -1.82 21.11
CA GLY A 58 4.69 -1.12 22.40
C GLY A 58 3.70 0.05 22.51
N ASP A 59 3.71 0.75 23.65
CA ASP A 59 2.74 1.79 24.00
C ASP A 59 3.06 3.17 23.42
N SER A 60 3.89 3.22 22.37
CA SER A 60 4.26 4.47 21.70
C SER A 60 3.28 4.77 20.57
N TYR A 61 2.78 6.00 20.51
CA TYR A 61 1.85 6.44 19.46
C TYR A 61 2.30 7.75 18.85
N TYR A 62 2.06 7.90 17.55
CA TYR A 62 2.23 9.18 16.88
C TYR A 62 1.23 10.20 17.42
N LYS A 63 1.69 11.44 17.60
CA LYS A 63 0.85 12.58 17.98
C LYS A 63 0.59 13.46 16.76
N GLY A 64 -0.63 14.01 16.65
CA GLY A 64 -1.00 14.95 15.59
C GLY A 64 -1.16 14.29 14.21
N ASN A 65 -0.61 14.93 13.18
CA ASN A 65 -0.73 14.48 11.79
C ASN A 65 0.26 13.35 11.47
N VAL A 66 -0.23 12.31 10.82
CA VAL A 66 0.58 11.21 10.28
C VAL A 66 0.21 10.98 8.82
N GLU A 67 1.20 10.83 7.95
CA GLU A 67 1.01 10.43 6.56
C GLU A 67 1.00 8.90 6.46
N PHE A 68 -0.17 8.33 6.20
CA PHE A 68 -0.34 6.92 5.89
C PHE A 68 -0.15 6.68 4.40
N ARG A 69 0.71 5.72 4.05
CA ARG A 69 0.99 5.31 2.68
C ARG A 69 0.52 3.88 2.45
N THR A 70 -0.47 3.72 1.59
CA THR A 70 -0.97 2.41 1.17
C THR A 70 -0.37 2.05 -0.18
N GLY A 71 0.41 0.97 -0.24
CA GLY A 71 1.03 0.51 -1.48
C GLY A 71 0.03 -0.20 -2.40
N PHE A 72 0.17 0.03 -3.70
CA PHE A 72 -0.58 -0.66 -4.74
C PHE A 72 0.28 -0.86 -5.99
N PHE A 73 -0.16 -1.75 -6.89
CA PHE A 73 0.42 -1.90 -8.21
C PHE A 73 -0.33 -1.05 -9.23
N GLN A 74 0.41 -0.34 -10.08
CA GLN A 74 -0.12 0.46 -11.18
C GLN A 74 0.50 0.05 -12.51
N CYS A 75 -0.35 -0.14 -13.52
CA CYS A 75 0.09 -0.30 -14.89
C CYS A 75 0.43 1.07 -15.48
N PRO A 76 1.65 1.28 -16.00
CA PRO A 76 2.01 2.55 -16.63
C PRO A 76 1.37 2.75 -18.02
N LYS A 77 0.76 1.71 -18.60
CA LYS A 77 0.20 1.75 -19.97
C LYS A 77 -1.31 1.98 -19.99
N CYS A 78 -2.07 1.18 -19.23
CA CYS A 78 -3.54 1.24 -19.23
C CYS A 78 -4.12 1.84 -17.93
N ASN A 79 -3.28 2.33 -17.01
CA ASN A 79 -3.69 2.88 -15.71
C ASN A 79 -4.47 1.90 -14.81
N PHE A 80 -4.44 0.59 -15.10
CA PHE A 80 -4.94 -0.43 -14.18
C PHE A 80 -4.26 -0.27 -12.81
N LYS A 81 -5.07 -0.21 -11.75
CA LYS A 81 -4.62 -0.10 -10.36
C LYS A 81 -5.21 -1.24 -9.55
N VAL A 82 -4.39 -1.87 -8.72
CA VAL A 82 -4.81 -3.00 -7.88
C VAL A 82 -3.98 -3.02 -6.61
N ASN A 83 -4.61 -3.32 -5.47
CA ASN A 83 -3.85 -3.51 -4.24
C ASN A 83 -3.06 -4.84 -4.27
N PHE A 84 -2.09 -4.98 -3.39
CA PHE A 84 -1.20 -6.15 -3.42
C PHE A 84 -1.95 -7.48 -3.18
N ASP A 85 -2.98 -7.49 -2.32
CA ASP A 85 -3.75 -8.70 -1.99
C ASP A 85 -4.64 -9.15 -3.15
N GLU A 86 -5.30 -8.21 -3.82
CA GLU A 86 -6.09 -8.47 -5.03
C GLU A 86 -5.21 -8.97 -6.17
N MET A 87 -4.04 -8.38 -6.38
CA MET A 87 -3.12 -8.87 -7.41
C MET A 87 -2.73 -10.33 -7.16
N LYS A 88 -2.49 -10.69 -5.89
CA LYS A 88 -2.17 -12.08 -5.51
C LYS A 88 -3.31 -13.04 -5.84
N LYS A 89 -4.56 -12.62 -5.65
CA LYS A 89 -5.75 -13.39 -6.03
C LYS A 89 -5.83 -13.54 -7.55
N ILE A 90 -5.66 -12.46 -8.31
CA ILE A 90 -5.67 -12.46 -9.78
C ILE A 90 -4.62 -13.44 -10.33
N GLU A 91 -3.38 -13.35 -9.84
CA GLU A 91 -2.29 -14.24 -10.27
C GLU A 91 -2.55 -15.70 -9.94
N LYS A 92 -3.18 -15.99 -8.79
CA LYS A 92 -3.56 -17.35 -8.42
C LYS A 92 -4.65 -17.89 -9.35
N SER A 93 -5.67 -17.09 -9.67
CA SER A 93 -6.73 -17.48 -10.59
C SER A 93 -6.19 -17.76 -11.99
N LEU A 94 -5.31 -16.90 -12.52
CA LEU A 94 -4.68 -17.10 -13.83
C LEU A 94 -3.87 -18.41 -13.92
N LYS A 95 -3.18 -18.79 -12.83
CA LYS A 95 -2.45 -20.06 -12.76
C LYS A 95 -3.37 -21.29 -12.76
N ASN A 96 -4.55 -21.18 -12.15
CA ASN A 96 -5.49 -22.30 -12.06
C ASN A 96 -6.33 -22.48 -13.33
N SER A 97 -6.34 -21.48 -14.22
CA SER A 97 -7.02 -21.53 -15.52
C SER A 97 -6.11 -22.02 -16.67
N THR A 98 -4.86 -22.38 -16.36
CA THR A 98 -3.87 -22.93 -17.31
C THR A 98 -3.59 -24.37 -16.93
#